data_AF-A0A2V6SZ13-F1
#
_entry.id   AF-A0A2V6SZ13-F1
#
_cell.length_a   1.000
_cell.length_b   1.000
_cell.length_c   1.000
_cell.angle_alpha   90.00
_cell.angle_beta   90.00
_cell.angle_gamma   90.00
#
_symmetry.space_group_name_H-M   'P 1'
#
loop_
_entity.id
_entity.type
_entity.pdbx_description
1 polymer ?
#
loop_
_entity_poly.entity_id
_entity_poly.type
_entity_poly.pdbx_seq_one_letter_code
_entity_poly.pdbx_strand_id
1 'polypeptide(L)'
;ARRGRVDIAADMYPYTAGSTTLASLLPPWTHDGGAATLLRRLADPATRRRVLDEGRGPEGEWLGANGPVAWADVLIAECPTVPGAEGRTLAEVAAARQVDPAHAMVDLLL
;
A
#
# COMPACT_ATOMS: atom_id res chain seq x y z
N ALA A 1 -33.53 3.59 -33.94
CA ALA A 1 -32.53 2.97 -34.85
C ALA A 1 -31.17 2.98 -34.17
N ARG A 2 -30.72 1.81 -33.69
CA ARG A 2 -29.38 1.54 -33.15
C ARG A 2 -28.39 1.59 -34.32
N ARG A 3 -27.50 2.59 -34.40
CA ARG A 3 -26.48 2.68 -35.46
C ARG A 3 -25.11 2.85 -34.83
N GLY A 4 -24.31 1.79 -34.96
CA GLY A 4 -22.96 1.66 -34.42
C GLY A 4 -22.88 0.55 -33.37
N ARG A 5 -22.91 -0.72 -33.81
CA ARG A 5 -22.35 -1.80 -32.99
C ARG A 5 -20.84 -1.61 -33.04
N VAL A 6 -20.29 -0.96 -32.02
CA VAL A 6 -18.84 -0.98 -31.79
C VAL A 6 -18.54 -2.30 -31.13
N ASP A 7 -17.84 -3.19 -31.83
CA ASP A 7 -17.30 -4.40 -31.23
C ASP A 7 -16.12 -3.99 -30.35
N ILE A 8 -16.36 -3.94 -29.04
CA ILE A 8 -15.32 -3.71 -28.04
C ILE A 8 -14.69 -5.06 -27.73
N ALA A 9 -13.47 -5.30 -28.21
CA ALA A 9 -12.63 -6.38 -27.75
C ALA A 9 -11.75 -5.85 -26.62
N ALA A 10 -11.92 -6.36 -25.40
CA ALA A 10 -11.02 -6.11 -24.29
C ALA A 10 -10.03 -7.28 -24.18
N ASP A 11 -8.79 -7.05 -24.59
CA ASP A 11 -7.70 -8.00 -24.36
C ASP A 11 -7.10 -7.69 -22.99
N MET A 12 -7.32 -8.58 -22.02
CA MET A 12 -6.69 -8.47 -20.70
C MET A 12 -5.40 -9.28 -20.73
N TYR A 13 -4.27 -8.61 -20.45
CA TYR A 13 -3.00 -9.26 -20.16
C TYR A 13 -2.89 -9.47 -18.64
N PRO A 14 -3.15 -10.68 -18.11
CA PRO A 14 -3.08 -10.91 -16.68
C PRO A 14 -1.63 -10.93 -16.21
N TYR A 15 -1.28 -10.03 -15.30
CA TYR A 15 -0.02 -10.08 -14.55
C TYR A 15 -0.29 -10.68 -13.17
N THR A 16 0.56 -11.62 -12.74
CA THR A 16 0.46 -12.26 -11.42
C THR A 16 0.85 -11.32 -10.29
N ALA A 17 1.69 -10.31 -10.57
CA ALA A 17 2.12 -9.28 -9.63
C ALA A 17 2.02 -7.90 -10.28
N GLY A 18 1.48 -6.93 -9.54
CA GLY A 18 1.57 -5.52 -9.88
C GLY A 18 2.85 -4.92 -9.32
N SER A 19 3.40 -3.90 -10.00
CA SER A 19 4.47 -3.06 -9.46
C SER A 19 3.90 -1.66 -9.22
N THR A 20 3.90 -1.22 -7.97
CA THR A 20 3.39 0.07 -7.53
C THR A 20 4.19 0.55 -6.32
N THR A 21 3.95 1.77 -5.86
CA THR A 21 4.56 2.29 -4.65
C THR A 21 3.84 1.78 -3.41
N LEU A 22 4.59 1.51 -2.34
CA LEU A 22 4.03 1.08 -1.05
C LEU A 22 3.03 2.11 -0.49
N ALA A 23 3.22 3.40 -0.80
CA ALA A 23 2.33 4.48 -0.41
C ALA A 23 0.91 4.33 -0.99
N SER A 24 0.72 3.57 -2.08
CA SER A 24 -0.61 3.32 -2.66
C SER A 24 -1.53 2.49 -1.76
N LEU A 25 -0.98 1.86 -0.71
CA LEU A 25 -1.75 1.15 0.33
C LEU A 25 -2.34 2.09 1.38
N LEU A 26 -2.01 3.38 1.36
CA LEU A 26 -2.51 4.35 2.33
C LEU A 26 -3.91 4.89 1.95
N PRO A 27 -4.69 5.35 2.94
CA PRO A 27 -5.96 6.04 2.66
C PRO A 27 -5.77 7.21 1.67
N PRO A 28 -6.68 7.43 0.70
CA PRO A 28 -6.47 8.40 -0.38
C PRO A 28 -6.13 9.83 0.08
N TRP A 29 -6.76 10.30 1.17
CA TRP A 29 -6.54 11.65 1.71
C TRP A 29 -5.09 11.88 2.16
N THR A 30 -4.33 10.83 2.45
CA THR A 30 -2.92 10.95 2.85
C THR A 30 -2.06 11.56 1.75
N HIS A 31 -2.47 11.44 0.49
CA HIS A 31 -1.76 11.98 -0.67
C HIS A 31 -2.05 13.46 -0.96
N ASP A 32 -3.07 14.06 -0.32
CA ASP A 32 -3.46 15.45 -0.59
C ASP A 32 -2.32 16.41 -0.27
N GLY A 33 -1.82 17.15 -1.26
CA GLY A 33 -0.68 18.05 -1.09
C GLY A 33 0.70 17.41 -1.33
N GLY A 34 0.73 16.20 -1.91
CA GLY A 34 1.93 15.58 -2.46
C GLY A 34 2.87 14.90 -1.44
N ALA A 35 4.00 14.40 -1.93
CA ALA A 35 4.91 13.53 -1.16
C ALA A 35 5.45 14.16 0.13
N ALA A 36 5.89 15.43 0.09
CA ALA A 36 6.40 16.10 1.30
C ALA A 36 5.32 16.23 2.40
N THR A 37 4.08 16.50 1.99
CA THR A 37 2.94 16.58 2.92
C THR A 37 2.59 15.21 3.48
N LEU A 38 2.63 14.17 2.65
CA LEU A 38 2.46 12.78 3.07
C LEU A 38 3.48 12.40 4.14
N LEU A 39 4.77 12.62 3.89
CA LEU A 39 5.83 12.29 4.86
C LEU A 39 5.64 13.02 6.19
N ARG A 40 5.30 14.33 6.13
CA ARG A 40 4.99 15.12 7.34
C ARG A 40 3.80 14.57 8.11
N ARG A 41 2.76 14.08 7.42
CA ARG A 41 1.60 13.44 8.05
C ARG A 41 1.98 12.12 8.72
N LEU A 42 2.79 11.29 8.05
CA LEU A 42 3.23 10.01 8.60
C LEU A 42 4.18 10.18 9.80
N ALA A 43 4.95 11.27 9.84
CA ALA A 43 5.80 11.63 10.98
C ALA A 43 5.01 12.17 12.19
N ASP A 44 3.80 12.70 12.00
CA ASP A 44 2.94 13.17 13.08
C ASP A 44 2.21 11.99 13.77
N PRO A 45 2.41 11.75 15.08
CA PRO A 45 1.84 10.58 15.76
C PRO A 45 0.31 10.49 15.71
N ALA A 46 -0.38 11.64 15.78
CA ALA A 46 -1.84 11.67 15.75
C ALA A 46 -2.37 11.28 14.37
N THR A 47 -1.75 11.84 13.33
CA THR A 47 -2.09 11.54 11.94
C THR A 47 -1.71 10.10 11.57
N ARG A 48 -0.54 9.61 12.01
CA ARG A 48 -0.13 8.21 11.85
C ARG A 48 -1.15 7.25 12.45
N ARG A 49 -1.60 7.48 13.68
CA ARG A 49 -2.63 6.64 14.31
C ARG A 49 -3.91 6.63 13.48
N ARG A 50 -4.38 7.81 13.04
CA ARG A 50 -5.55 7.92 12.17
C ARG A 50 -5.41 7.10 10.89
N VAL A 51 -4.24 7.15 10.24
CA VAL A 51 -3.95 6.36 9.03
C VAL A 51 -4.04 4.86 9.31
N LEU A 52 -3.45 4.42 10.43
CA LEU A 52 -3.46 3.00 10.82
C LEU A 52 -4.85 2.49 11.20
N ASP A 53 -5.69 3.35 11.80
CA ASP A 53 -7.06 3.02 12.16
C ASP A 53 -7.96 2.98 10.91
N GLU A 54 -7.88 4.00 10.04
CA GLU A 54 -8.72 4.08 8.83
C GLU A 54 -8.34 3.07 7.75
N GLY A 55 -7.08 2.62 7.71
CA GLY A 55 -6.63 1.60 6.75
C GLY A 55 -7.10 0.18 7.09
N ARG A 56 -7.61 -0.04 8.30
CA ARG A 56 -8.12 -1.35 8.73
C ARG A 56 -9.59 -1.51 8.42
N GLY A 57 -9.93 -2.70 7.93
CA GLY A 57 -11.29 -3.17 7.73
C GLY A 57 -11.94 -3.64 9.03
N PRO A 58 -13.22 -4.06 8.94
CA PRO A 58 -14.01 -4.46 10.11
C PRO A 58 -13.47 -5.71 10.82
N GLU A 59 -12.69 -6.56 10.13
CA GLU A 59 -12.06 -7.75 10.70
C GLU A 59 -10.57 -7.49 11.08
N GLY A 60 -10.11 -6.24 10.97
CA GLY A 60 -8.75 -5.82 11.30
C GLY A 60 -7.73 -6.03 10.17
N GLU A 61 -8.17 -6.56 9.03
CA GLU A 61 -7.42 -6.70 7.80
C GLU A 61 -7.06 -5.33 7.18
N TRP A 62 -5.97 -5.24 6.44
CA TRP A 62 -5.65 -3.98 5.76
C TRP A 62 -6.39 -3.91 4.43
N LEU A 63 -7.08 -2.80 4.17
CA LEU A 63 -7.86 -2.60 2.95
C LEU A 63 -7.08 -1.75 1.94
N GLY A 64 -6.69 -2.37 0.83
CA GLY A 64 -6.19 -1.67 -0.35
C GLY A 64 -7.31 -1.31 -1.32
N ALA A 65 -6.96 -0.62 -2.41
CA ALA A 65 -7.92 -0.20 -3.44
C ALA A 65 -8.70 -1.36 -4.09
N ASN A 66 -8.14 -2.57 -4.08
CA ASN A 66 -8.72 -3.77 -4.69
C ASN A 66 -9.23 -4.80 -3.66
N GLY A 67 -9.38 -4.40 -2.38
CA GLY A 67 -9.80 -5.28 -1.29
C GLY A 67 -8.69 -5.58 -0.28
N PRO A 68 -8.87 -6.61 0.57
CA PRO A 68 -7.91 -6.98 1.60
C PRO A 68 -6.52 -7.27 1.03
N VAL A 69 -5.48 -6.79 1.72
CA VAL A 69 -4.08 -6.99 1.36
C VAL A 69 -3.46 -7.99 2.31
N ALA A 70 -2.95 -9.09 1.75
CA ALA A 70 -2.10 -10.01 2.51
C ALA A 70 -0.68 -9.46 2.56
N TRP A 71 -0.16 -9.19 3.77
CA TRP A 71 1.20 -8.65 3.95
C TRP A 71 2.31 -9.56 3.42
N ALA A 72 2.03 -10.85 3.28
CA ALA A 72 2.93 -11.83 2.68
C ALA A 72 3.04 -11.67 1.15
N ASP A 73 2.09 -11.00 0.50
CA ASP A 73 2.08 -10.78 -0.95
C ASP A 73 2.71 -9.43 -1.34
N VAL A 74 3.07 -8.60 -0.35
CA VAL A 74 3.71 -7.29 -0.56
C VAL A 74 5.23 -7.45 -0.50
N LEU A 75 5.86 -7.71 -1.65
CA LEU A 75 7.32 -7.79 -1.78
C LEU A 75 7.95 -6.38 -1.88
N ILE A 76 8.96 -6.10 -1.06
CA ILE A 76 9.73 -4.86 -1.14
C ILE A 76 10.81 -5.01 -2.21
N ALA A 77 10.62 -4.33 -3.35
CA ALA A 77 11.58 -4.34 -4.45
C ALA A 77 12.75 -3.37 -4.23
N GLU A 78 12.49 -2.21 -3.65
CA GLU A 78 13.47 -1.15 -3.39
C GLU A 78 13.06 -0.37 -2.13
N CYS A 79 14.01 -0.13 -1.21
CA CYS A 79 13.75 0.67 -0.01
C CYS A 79 15.02 1.39 0.48
N PRO A 80 15.32 2.59 -0.02
CA PRO A 80 16.58 3.28 0.30
C PRO A 80 16.67 3.72 1.77
N THR A 81 15.54 3.86 2.46
CA THR A 81 15.50 4.34 3.85
C THR A 81 15.80 3.23 4.85
N VAL A 82 15.58 1.97 4.47
CA VAL A 82 15.71 0.82 5.37
C VAL A 82 16.54 -0.29 4.72
N PRO A 83 17.83 -0.39 5.08
CA PRO A 83 18.70 -1.45 4.58
C PRO A 83 18.18 -2.85 4.94
N GLY A 84 18.15 -3.75 3.95
CA GLY A 84 17.79 -5.15 4.14
C GLY A 84 16.27 -5.40 4.19
N ALA A 85 15.47 -4.40 3.80
CA ALA A 85 14.07 -4.62 3.48
C ALA A 85 13.90 -5.20 2.06
N GLU A 86 14.80 -4.89 1.13
CA GLU A 86 14.71 -5.38 -0.25
C GLU A 86 14.74 -6.92 -0.33
N GLY A 87 13.92 -7.46 -1.23
CA GLY A 87 13.79 -8.90 -1.45
C GLY A 87 12.96 -9.63 -0.39
N ARG A 88 12.37 -8.89 0.56
CA ARG A 88 11.54 -9.45 1.64
C ARG A 88 10.11 -8.97 1.52
N THR A 89 9.18 -9.78 2.01
CA THR A 89 7.78 -9.38 2.11
C THR A 89 7.58 -8.45 3.31
N LEU A 90 6.53 -7.63 3.28
CA LEU A 90 6.22 -6.74 4.38
C LEU A 90 5.95 -7.51 5.69
N ALA A 91 5.37 -8.72 5.59
CA ALA A 91 5.22 -9.64 6.72
C ALA A 91 6.58 -10.05 7.32
N GLU A 92 7.57 -10.39 6.49
CA GLU A 92 8.92 -10.75 6.96
C GLU A 92 9.67 -9.58 7.57
N VAL A 93 9.52 -8.38 6.99
CA VAL A 93 10.10 -7.15 7.53
C VAL A 93 9.51 -6.83 8.91
N ALA A 94 8.18 -6.91 9.04
CA ALA A 94 7.48 -6.70 10.29
C ALA A 94 7.90 -7.73 11.36
N ALA A 95 7.99 -9.01 10.99
CA ALA A 95 8.42 -10.08 11.88
C ALA A 95 9.86 -9.88 12.39
N ALA A 96 10.80 -9.53 11.51
CA ALA A 96 12.18 -9.24 11.91
C ALA A 96 12.30 -8.03 12.84
N ARG A 97 11.38 -7.07 12.73
CA ARG A 97 11.33 -5.87 13.57
C ARG A 97 10.45 -6.03 14.81
N GLN A 98 9.72 -7.14 14.93
CA GLN A 98 8.75 -7.39 16.00
C GLN A 98 7.69 -6.29 16.13
N VAL A 99 7.23 -5.76 14.99
CA VAL A 99 6.17 -4.74 14.93
C VAL A 99 4.99 -5.24 14.11
N ASP A 100 3.85 -4.58 14.26
CA ASP A 100 2.69 -4.79 13.39
C ASP A 100 3.03 -4.42 11.92
N PRO A 101 2.57 -5.18 10.91
CA PRO A 101 2.89 -4.91 9.51
C PRO A 101 2.47 -3.54 9.00
N ALA A 102 1.35 -2.99 9.47
CA ALA A 102 0.94 -1.63 9.07
C ALA A 102 1.87 -0.57 9.66
N HIS A 103 2.43 -0.81 10.85
CA HIS A 103 3.49 0.04 11.40
C HIS A 103 4.78 -0.08 10.59
N ALA A 104 5.20 -1.29 10.25
CA ALA A 104 6.37 -1.51 9.40
C ALA A 104 6.23 -0.77 8.06
N MET A 105 5.05 -0.83 7.44
CA MET A 105 4.76 -0.11 6.19
C MET A 105 5.02 1.39 6.33
N VAL A 106 4.49 2.03 7.39
CA VAL A 106 4.72 3.46 7.63
C VAL A 106 6.19 3.76 7.87
N ASP A 107 6.90 2.90 8.60
CA ASP A 107 8.33 3.09 8.88
C ASP A 107 9.20 2.92 7.63
N LEU A 108 8.81 2.10 6.65
CA LEU A 108 9.51 1.97 5.37
C LEU A 108 9.28 3.18 4.44
N LEU A 109 8.21 3.95 4.66
CA LEU A 109 7.88 5.14 3.87
C LEU A 109 8.56 6.41 4.36
N LEU A 110 9.08 6.41 5.60
CA LEU A 110 9.82 7.51 6.21
C LEU A 110 11.33 7.33 6.00
#